data_AF-A0A9W5Z239-F1
#
_entry.id   AF-A0A9W5Z239-F1
#
_cell.length_a   1.000
_cell.length_b   1.000
_cell.length_c   1.000
_cell.angle_alpha   90.00
_cell.angle_beta   90.00
_cell.angle_gamma   90.00
#
_symmetry.space_group_name_H-M   'P 1'
#
loop_
_entity.id
_entity.type
_entity.pdbx_description
1 polymer ?
#
loop_
_entity_poly.entity_id
_entity_poly.type
_entity_poly.pdbx_seq_one_letter_code
_entity_poly.pdbx_strand_id
1 'polypeptide(L)'
;MKWGIAGSLLALFAPTTTAWPYEASLLDYNLNVNENATSPFEYTPPSWPGHKYTESPKNWRFPFYTIMLDRWVNGDPTNDNINGTVFEHDLNSNQMRHGGDAVGLVDTLDYLQGMGIKGIYLAGTILMNQPWGADGYSILDTTLLDQHYGTIQVWRNTIDEIHKRGMYVIFDNTLAT
;
A
#
# COMPACT_ATOMS: atom_id res chain seq x y z
N MET A 1 -28.80 46.02 16.31
CA MET A 1 -28.74 44.99 15.25
C MET A 1 -27.99 43.79 15.78
N LYS A 2 -28.66 42.63 15.82
CA LYS A 2 -28.26 41.41 16.53
C LYS A 2 -27.40 40.53 15.60
N TRP A 3 -26.08 40.52 15.79
CA TRP A 3 -25.15 39.65 15.05
C TRP A 3 -24.90 38.29 15.72
N GLY A 4 -25.63 37.95 16.78
CA GLY A 4 -25.39 36.72 17.55
C GLY A 4 -26.00 35.43 16.98
N ILE A 5 -26.93 35.52 16.03
CA ILE A 5 -27.72 34.36 15.56
C ILE A 5 -27.13 33.73 14.28
N ALA A 6 -26.31 34.47 13.53
CA ALA A 6 -25.76 33.98 12.25
C ALA A 6 -24.63 32.94 12.46
N GLY A 7 -23.87 33.02 13.55
CA GLY A 7 -22.74 32.11 13.82
C GLY A 7 -23.17 30.68 14.16
N SER A 8 -24.27 30.51 14.91
CA SER A 8 -24.73 29.18 15.35
C SER A 8 -25.36 28.34 14.24
N LEU A 9 -25.87 28.98 13.17
CA LEU A 9 -26.44 28.28 12.02
C LEU A 9 -25.36 27.66 11.11
N LEU A 10 -24.15 28.23 11.05
CA LEU A 10 -23.06 27.67 10.24
C LEU A 10 -22.53 26.35 10.82
N ALA A 11 -22.57 26.16 12.14
CA ALA A 11 -22.15 24.91 12.79
C ALA A 11 -23.07 23.72 12.47
N LEU A 12 -24.34 23.98 12.10
CA LEU A 12 -25.30 22.95 11.67
C LEU A 12 -25.08 22.49 10.22
N PHE A 13 -24.25 23.19 9.45
CA PHE A 13 -23.81 22.79 8.12
C PHE A 13 -22.37 22.25 8.12
N ALA A 14 -21.78 22.00 9.29
CA ALA A 14 -20.53 21.26 9.36
C ALA A 14 -20.79 19.87 8.76
N PRO A 15 -20.14 19.51 7.65
CA PRO A 15 -20.35 18.21 7.02
C PRO A 15 -20.05 17.14 8.06
N THR A 16 -20.98 16.22 8.25
CA THR A 16 -20.67 14.97 8.93
C THR A 16 -19.54 14.32 8.14
N THR A 17 -18.40 14.09 8.78
CA THR A 17 -17.29 13.33 8.18
C THR A 17 -17.86 11.99 7.72
N THR A 18 -17.97 11.80 6.41
CA THR A 18 -18.37 10.52 5.85
C THR A 18 -17.10 9.73 5.63
N ALA A 19 -17.04 8.52 6.19
CA ALA A 19 -15.99 7.57 5.83
C ALA A 19 -16.13 7.24 4.34
N TRP A 20 -15.03 6.87 3.69
CA TRP A 20 -15.10 6.40 2.32
C TRP A 20 -16.04 5.18 2.26
N PRO A 21 -17.08 5.18 1.41
CA PRO A 21 -17.98 4.05 1.29
C PRO A 21 -17.23 2.82 0.78
N TYR A 22 -17.64 1.63 1.25
CA TYR A 22 -17.15 0.38 0.69
C TYR A 22 -17.41 0.30 -0.82
N GLU A 23 -16.38 -0.03 -1.59
CA GLU A 23 -16.44 -0.10 -3.05
C GLU A 23 -16.10 -1.52 -3.53
N ALA A 24 -17.10 -2.20 -4.13
CA ALA A 24 -16.94 -3.57 -4.60
C ALA A 24 -15.89 -3.73 -5.72
N SER A 25 -15.60 -2.65 -6.47
CA SER A 25 -14.55 -2.62 -7.50
C SER A 25 -13.14 -2.76 -6.91
N LEU A 26 -12.95 -2.43 -5.63
CA LEU A 26 -11.66 -2.43 -4.92
C LEU A 26 -11.49 -3.65 -4.02
N LEU A 27 -12.36 -4.66 -4.12
CA LEU A 27 -12.36 -5.84 -3.26
C LEU A 27 -11.00 -6.56 -3.26
N ASP A 28 -10.34 -6.66 -4.41
CA ASP A 28 -9.04 -7.33 -4.55
C ASP A 28 -7.87 -6.58 -3.89
N TYR A 29 -8.10 -5.34 -3.46
CA TYR A 29 -7.14 -4.46 -2.78
C TYR A 29 -7.54 -4.17 -1.34
N ASN A 30 -8.76 -4.55 -0.92
CA ASN A 30 -9.31 -4.17 0.37
C ASN A 30 -8.88 -5.10 1.51
N LEU A 31 -8.13 -4.54 2.45
CA LEU A 31 -7.66 -5.20 3.66
C LEU A 31 -8.74 -5.34 4.74
N ASN A 32 -9.91 -4.71 4.57
CA ASN A 32 -11.09 -4.88 5.41
C ASN A 32 -12.28 -5.43 4.61
N VAL A 33 -12.65 -6.69 4.85
CA VAL A 33 -13.80 -7.33 4.18
C VAL A 33 -15.13 -7.11 4.90
N ASN A 34 -15.15 -6.41 6.04
CA ASN A 34 -16.39 -6.08 6.73
C ASN A 34 -17.03 -4.83 6.09
N GLU A 35 -17.98 -5.06 5.18
CA GLU A 35 -18.71 -4.01 4.45
C GLU A 35 -19.55 -3.09 5.36
N ASN A 36 -19.90 -3.57 6.57
CA ASN A 36 -20.71 -2.85 7.54
C ASN A 36 -19.89 -2.24 8.67
N ALA A 37 -18.55 -2.24 8.56
CA ALA A 37 -17.69 -1.68 9.59
C ALA A 37 -17.96 -0.18 9.76
N THR A 38 -18.29 0.22 10.99
CA THR A 38 -18.49 1.62 11.40
C THR A 38 -17.32 2.16 12.22
N SER A 39 -16.37 1.28 12.59
CA SER A 39 -15.19 1.59 13.40
C SER A 39 -14.01 0.70 13.00
N PRO A 40 -12.75 1.18 13.08
CA PRO A 40 -11.56 0.37 12.80
C PRO A 40 -11.45 -0.92 13.65
N PHE A 41 -12.07 -0.96 14.83
CA PHE A 41 -12.10 -2.18 15.66
C PHE A 41 -12.96 -3.31 15.08
N GLU A 42 -13.80 -3.01 14.09
CA GLU A 42 -14.68 -3.96 13.41
C GLU A 42 -14.06 -4.50 12.13
N TYR A 43 -12.85 -4.03 11.77
CA TYR A 43 -12.17 -4.44 10.56
C TYR A 43 -11.80 -5.91 10.62
N THR A 44 -12.10 -6.63 9.55
CA THR A 44 -11.79 -8.05 9.42
C THR A 44 -10.91 -8.24 8.19
N PRO A 45 -9.70 -8.82 8.32
CA PRO A 45 -8.85 -9.06 7.16
C PRO A 45 -9.44 -10.16 6.26
N PRO A 46 -9.15 -10.13 4.95
CA PRO A 46 -9.55 -11.19 4.04
C PRO A 46 -8.92 -12.51 4.46
N SER A 47 -9.71 -13.59 4.41
CA SER A 47 -9.23 -14.93 4.73
C SER A 47 -8.03 -15.33 3.87
N TRP A 48 -7.06 -16.01 4.47
CA TRP A 48 -5.92 -16.62 3.78
C TRP A 48 -5.84 -18.11 4.11
N PRO A 49 -6.70 -18.95 3.50
CA PRO A 49 -6.80 -20.36 3.84
C PRO A 49 -5.48 -21.11 3.60
N GLY A 50 -5.07 -21.93 4.57
CA GLY A 50 -3.87 -22.76 4.46
C GLY A 50 -2.55 -22.00 4.56
N HIS A 51 -2.56 -20.68 4.75
CA HIS A 51 -1.34 -19.92 4.98
C HIS A 51 -0.68 -20.34 6.29
N LYS A 52 0.63 -20.57 6.21
CA LYS A 52 1.48 -20.82 7.37
C LYS A 52 2.27 -19.56 7.67
N TYR A 53 1.99 -18.97 8.82
CA TYR A 53 2.72 -17.80 9.30
C TYR A 53 4.23 -18.09 9.40
N THR A 54 5.04 -17.22 8.80
CA THR A 54 6.50 -17.23 8.99
C THR A 54 6.81 -16.43 10.25
N GLU A 55 7.35 -17.11 11.26
CA GLU A 55 7.75 -16.45 12.51
C GLU A 55 8.82 -15.38 12.27
N SER A 56 8.69 -14.27 12.98
CA SER A 56 9.72 -13.24 13.00
C SER A 56 11.05 -13.82 13.52
N PRO A 57 12.19 -13.36 12.98
CA PRO A 57 13.48 -13.84 13.46
C PRO A 57 13.69 -13.41 14.90
N LYS A 58 14.40 -14.23 15.68
CA LYS A 58 14.76 -13.89 17.08
C LYS A 58 15.57 -12.59 17.20
N ASN A 59 16.23 -12.19 16.12
CA ASN A 59 17.06 -11.00 16.05
C ASN A 59 17.10 -10.51 14.59
N TRP A 60 16.89 -9.21 14.39
CA TRP A 60 16.91 -8.55 13.09
C TRP A 60 18.32 -8.05 12.67
N ARG A 61 19.39 -8.40 13.39
CA ARG A 61 20.77 -8.04 13.03
C ARG A 61 21.31 -8.89 11.87
N PHE A 62 20.83 -8.60 10.67
CA PHE A 62 21.32 -9.13 9.40
C PHE A 62 21.22 -8.04 8.31
N PRO A 63 21.86 -8.21 7.14
CA PRO A 63 21.85 -7.21 6.08
C PRO A 63 20.43 -6.96 5.53
N PHE A 64 20.10 -5.68 5.37
CA PHE A 64 18.88 -5.21 4.73
C PHE A 64 19.17 -4.55 3.40
N TYR A 65 18.18 -4.58 2.52
CA TYR A 65 18.14 -3.78 1.31
C TYR A 65 16.85 -2.94 1.32
N THR A 66 17.00 -1.63 1.23
CA THR A 66 15.87 -0.69 1.15
C THR A 66 15.50 -0.46 -0.30
N ILE A 67 14.23 -0.63 -0.63
CA ILE A 67 13.70 -0.49 -1.99
C ILE A 67 12.58 0.55 -1.97
N MET A 68 12.68 1.57 -2.82
CA MET A 68 11.52 2.34 -3.25
C MET A 68 10.87 1.57 -4.39
N LEU A 69 9.72 0.94 -4.12
CA LEU A 69 9.17 -0.09 -5.01
C LEU A 69 8.93 0.43 -6.42
N ASP A 70 8.33 1.62 -6.55
CA ASP A 70 8.08 2.30 -7.83
C ASP A 70 9.35 2.49 -8.69
N ARG A 71 10.53 2.58 -8.05
CA ARG A 71 11.82 2.86 -8.72
C ARG A 71 12.66 1.62 -8.95
N TRP A 72 12.10 0.44 -8.71
CA TRP A 72 12.85 -0.81 -8.75
C TRP A 72 12.72 -1.53 -10.10
N VAL A 73 11.66 -2.31 -10.28
CA VAL A 73 11.38 -3.08 -11.49
C VAL A 73 9.87 -3.04 -11.73
N ASN A 74 9.47 -2.61 -12.92
CA ASN A 74 8.08 -2.68 -13.40
C ASN A 74 7.85 -4.09 -13.98
N GLY A 75 7.13 -4.92 -13.23
CA GLY A 75 6.84 -6.31 -13.59
C GLY A 75 5.46 -6.48 -14.22
N ASP A 76 4.54 -5.54 -13.97
CA ASP A 76 3.19 -5.51 -14.53
C ASP A 76 2.82 -4.11 -15.04
N PRO A 77 3.17 -3.79 -16.29
CA PRO A 77 2.84 -2.49 -16.89
C PRO A 77 1.33 -2.23 -17.04
N THR A 78 0.46 -3.22 -16.79
CA THR A 78 -1.00 -3.04 -16.93
C THR A 78 -1.59 -2.22 -15.79
N ASN A 79 -0.86 -2.06 -14.68
CA ASN A 79 -1.29 -1.28 -13.52
C ASN A 79 -0.66 0.14 -13.46
N ASP A 80 0.18 0.52 -14.43
CA ASP A 80 0.92 1.80 -14.43
C ASP A 80 0.03 3.05 -14.43
N ASN A 81 -1.18 2.95 -15.00
CA ASN A 81 -2.15 4.05 -15.09
C ASN A 81 -3.53 3.61 -14.57
N ILE A 82 -3.54 2.79 -13.52
CA ILE A 82 -4.75 2.07 -13.06
C ILE A 82 -5.85 3.00 -12.55
N ASN A 83 -5.50 4.20 -12.07
CA ASN A 83 -6.51 5.21 -11.70
C ASN A 83 -7.06 5.99 -12.91
N GLY A 84 -6.44 5.86 -14.09
CA GLY A 84 -6.87 6.52 -15.32
C GLY A 84 -6.75 8.04 -15.28
N THR A 85 -5.82 8.57 -14.48
CA THR A 85 -5.61 10.02 -14.37
C THR A 85 -4.78 10.56 -15.55
N VAL A 86 -4.76 11.89 -15.73
CA VAL A 86 -4.04 12.51 -16.85
C VAL A 86 -2.52 12.35 -16.73
N PHE A 87 -2.01 12.35 -15.49
CA PHE A 87 -0.58 12.21 -15.19
C PHE A 87 -0.41 11.26 -14.01
N GLU A 88 0.17 10.09 -14.27
CA GLU A 88 0.37 9.04 -13.29
C GLU A 88 1.75 8.41 -13.50
N HIS A 89 1.96 7.82 -14.68
CA HIS A 89 3.22 7.24 -15.11
C HIS A 89 4.00 8.18 -16.05
N ASP A 90 5.18 8.62 -15.63
CA ASP A 90 6.10 9.39 -16.48
C ASP A 90 7.57 9.12 -16.09
N LEU A 91 8.24 8.32 -16.91
CA LEU A 91 9.65 7.94 -16.74
C LEU A 91 10.62 9.14 -16.83
N ASN A 92 10.21 10.26 -17.40
CA ASN A 92 11.05 11.47 -17.50
C ASN A 92 10.87 12.41 -16.30
N SER A 93 9.90 12.14 -15.43
CA SER A 93 9.68 12.90 -14.20
C SER A 93 10.37 12.25 -13.01
N ASN A 94 10.85 13.07 -12.08
CA ASN A 94 11.38 12.57 -10.80
C ASN A 94 10.30 12.42 -9.72
N GLN A 95 9.10 12.98 -9.94
CA GLN A 95 7.98 12.95 -8.99
C GLN A 95 6.92 11.92 -9.35
N MET A 96 6.70 11.69 -10.65
CA MET A 96 5.68 10.76 -11.13
C MET A 96 6.15 9.31 -10.98
N ARG A 97 5.20 8.39 -11.11
CA ARG A 97 5.46 6.96 -11.04
C ARG A 97 6.27 6.46 -12.22
N HIS A 98 7.13 5.48 -11.94
CA HIS A 98 7.89 4.73 -12.94
C HIS A 98 7.36 3.31 -13.13
N GLY A 99 6.45 2.87 -12.26
CA GLY A 99 5.68 1.63 -12.44
C GLY A 99 6.29 0.41 -11.75
N GLY A 100 7.28 0.59 -10.88
CA GLY A 100 7.82 -0.53 -10.12
C GLY A 100 6.81 -1.12 -9.13
N ASP A 101 6.74 -2.45 -9.06
CA ASP A 101 5.63 -3.15 -8.41
C ASP A 101 6.06 -4.47 -7.71
N ALA A 102 5.11 -5.15 -7.06
CA ALA A 102 5.37 -6.38 -6.33
C ALA A 102 5.71 -7.59 -7.23
N VAL A 103 5.30 -7.58 -8.50
CA VAL A 103 5.69 -8.60 -9.49
C VAL A 103 7.16 -8.41 -9.86
N GLY A 104 7.57 -7.19 -10.17
CA GLY A 104 8.95 -6.85 -10.46
C GLY A 104 9.88 -7.08 -9.26
N LEU A 105 9.39 -6.90 -8.03
CA LEU A 105 10.14 -7.31 -6.83
C LEU A 105 10.45 -8.82 -6.84
N VAL A 106 9.47 -9.67 -7.17
CA VAL A 106 9.65 -11.13 -7.23
C VAL A 106 10.77 -11.50 -8.22
N ASP A 107 10.81 -10.85 -9.38
CA ASP A 107 11.83 -11.10 -10.43
C ASP A 107 13.27 -10.83 -9.95
N THR A 108 13.44 -10.06 -8.88
CA THR A 108 14.76 -9.68 -8.34
C THR A 108 15.14 -10.39 -7.05
N LEU A 109 14.28 -11.25 -6.49
CA LEU A 109 14.56 -11.87 -5.19
C LEU A 109 15.81 -12.75 -5.20
N ASP A 110 16.11 -13.41 -6.32
CA ASP A 110 17.32 -14.22 -6.46
C ASP A 110 18.59 -13.34 -6.49
N TYR A 111 18.50 -12.13 -7.07
CA TYR A 111 19.58 -11.14 -7.03
C TYR A 111 19.82 -10.63 -5.60
N LEU A 112 18.76 -10.27 -4.88
CA LEU A 112 18.85 -9.84 -3.48
C LEU A 112 19.42 -10.94 -2.58
N GLN A 113 18.92 -12.17 -2.73
CA GLN A 113 19.42 -13.33 -1.99
C GLN A 113 20.90 -13.61 -2.32
N GLY A 114 21.28 -13.52 -3.60
CA GLY A 114 22.65 -13.73 -4.07
C GLY A 114 23.66 -12.72 -3.50
N MET A 115 23.22 -11.49 -3.20
CA MET A 115 24.02 -10.49 -2.48
C MET A 115 24.18 -10.79 -0.98
N GLY A 116 23.44 -11.76 -0.43
CA GLY A 116 23.45 -12.08 1.00
C GLY A 116 22.48 -11.24 1.84
N ILE A 117 21.53 -10.53 1.20
CA ILE A 117 20.48 -9.80 1.90
C ILE A 117 19.50 -10.78 2.55
N LYS A 118 19.05 -10.44 3.77
CA LYS A 118 18.03 -11.23 4.50
C LYS A 118 16.78 -10.43 4.85
N GLY A 119 16.83 -9.10 4.82
CA GLY A 119 15.67 -8.25 5.04
C GLY A 119 15.45 -7.31 3.87
N ILE A 120 14.22 -7.21 3.40
CA ILE A 120 13.78 -6.20 2.44
C ILE A 120 13.00 -5.15 3.22
N TYR A 121 13.39 -3.89 3.12
CA TYR A 121 12.62 -2.77 3.65
C TYR A 121 12.01 -2.02 2.48
N LEU A 122 10.69 -2.02 2.37
CA LEU A 122 10.01 -1.22 1.35
C LEU A 122 9.83 0.19 1.91
N ALA A 123 10.53 1.15 1.31
CA ALA A 123 10.37 2.57 1.62
C ALA A 123 9.12 3.09 0.93
N GLY A 124 8.33 3.85 1.68
CA GLY A 124 6.98 4.22 1.28
C GLY A 124 5.97 3.14 1.64
N THR A 125 4.74 3.56 1.88
CA THR A 125 3.66 2.63 2.13
C THR A 125 3.29 1.84 0.87
N ILE A 126 2.72 0.66 1.07
CA ILE A 126 2.06 -0.13 0.02
C ILE A 126 0.54 0.11 -0.01
N LEU A 127 0.05 0.98 0.89
CA LEU A 127 -1.35 1.34 1.00
C LEU A 127 -1.70 2.42 -0.02
N MET A 128 -2.99 2.59 -0.31
CA MET A 128 -3.48 3.50 -1.33
C MET A 128 -2.89 4.90 -1.14
N ASN A 129 -2.14 5.33 -2.15
CA ASN A 129 -1.45 6.60 -2.20
C ASN A 129 -2.09 7.54 -3.24
N GLN A 130 -1.63 8.78 -3.31
CA GLN A 130 -1.95 9.64 -4.46
C GLN A 130 -1.59 8.93 -5.79
N PRO A 131 -2.43 9.07 -6.84
CA PRO A 131 -2.20 8.42 -8.14
C PRO A 131 -0.78 8.62 -8.69
N TRP A 132 -0.29 9.86 -8.71
CA TRP A 132 1.07 10.19 -9.17
C TRP A 132 2.18 10.02 -8.12
N GLY A 133 1.84 9.72 -6.85
CA GLY A 133 2.77 9.73 -5.73
C GLY A 133 3.74 8.54 -5.75
N ALA A 134 4.91 8.71 -6.35
CA ALA A 134 5.91 7.65 -6.49
C ALA A 134 6.61 7.25 -5.19
N ASP A 135 6.62 8.11 -4.18
CA ASP A 135 7.39 7.90 -2.95
C ASP A 135 6.66 7.05 -1.90
N GLY A 136 5.36 6.84 -2.05
CA GLY A 136 4.55 6.08 -1.10
C GLY A 136 4.24 6.82 0.22
N TYR A 137 4.34 8.14 0.30
CA TYR A 137 4.17 8.89 1.57
C TYR A 137 2.91 9.78 1.64
N SER A 138 2.07 9.80 0.60
CA SER A 138 0.86 10.66 0.48
C SER A 138 -0.46 9.88 0.61
N ILE A 139 -0.59 9.07 1.66
CA ILE A 139 -1.67 8.08 1.82
C ILE A 139 -3.06 8.71 1.75
N LEU A 140 -3.95 8.04 1.02
CA LEU A 140 -5.36 8.39 0.92
C LEU A 140 -6.25 7.44 1.72
N ASP A 141 -5.91 6.15 1.78
CA ASP A 141 -6.68 5.14 2.50
C ASP A 141 -5.76 4.05 3.07
N THR A 142 -5.85 3.79 4.38
CA THR A 142 -5.04 2.77 5.07
C THR A 142 -5.66 1.37 5.07
N THR A 143 -6.85 1.23 4.49
CA THR A 143 -7.58 -0.04 4.37
C THR A 143 -7.46 -0.66 2.99
N LEU A 144 -6.91 0.08 2.02
CA LEU A 144 -6.74 -0.37 0.65
C LEU A 144 -5.27 -0.46 0.31
N LEU A 145 -4.86 -1.51 -0.41
CA LEU A 145 -3.56 -1.57 -1.07
C LEU A 145 -3.53 -0.60 -2.26
N ASP A 146 -2.36 -0.06 -2.53
CA ASP A 146 -2.13 0.72 -3.74
C ASP A 146 -2.23 -0.19 -4.97
N GLN A 147 -3.14 0.15 -5.87
CA GLN A 147 -3.43 -0.65 -7.05
C GLN A 147 -2.22 -0.79 -7.99
N HIS A 148 -1.32 0.21 -7.99
CA HIS A 148 -0.07 0.19 -8.76
C HIS A 148 0.91 -0.90 -8.30
N TYR A 149 0.83 -1.32 -7.04
CA TYR A 149 1.75 -2.33 -6.52
C TYR A 149 1.17 -3.75 -6.61
N GLY A 150 -0.09 -3.90 -7.01
CA GLY A 150 -0.76 -5.17 -7.22
C GLY A 150 -1.81 -5.51 -6.16
N THR A 151 -2.58 -6.56 -6.45
CA THR A 151 -3.68 -7.03 -5.59
C THR A 151 -3.16 -7.72 -4.32
N ILE A 152 -4.07 -7.98 -3.39
CA ILE A 152 -3.79 -8.79 -2.18
C ILE A 152 -3.21 -10.15 -2.56
N GLN A 153 -3.70 -10.78 -3.63
CA GLN A 153 -3.18 -12.07 -4.07
C GLN A 153 -1.75 -11.97 -4.60
N VAL A 154 -1.41 -10.89 -5.33
CA VAL A 154 -0.03 -10.62 -5.77
C VAL A 154 0.87 -10.47 -4.55
N TRP A 155 0.49 -9.63 -3.58
CA TRP A 155 1.27 -9.43 -2.36
C TRP A 155 1.47 -10.71 -1.54
N ARG A 156 0.43 -11.55 -1.41
CA ARG A 156 0.54 -12.87 -0.75
C ARG A 156 1.57 -13.75 -1.45
N ASN A 157 1.53 -13.82 -2.79
CA ASN A 157 2.50 -14.57 -3.58
C ASN A 157 3.93 -14.01 -3.38
N THR A 158 4.09 -12.69 -3.42
CA THR A 158 5.38 -12.02 -3.21
C THR A 158 5.95 -12.33 -1.82
N ILE A 159 5.13 -12.25 -0.77
CA ILE A 159 5.54 -12.59 0.60
C ILE A 159 5.93 -14.06 0.72
N ASP A 160 5.17 -14.97 0.11
CA ASP A 160 5.51 -16.40 0.09
C ASP A 160 6.85 -16.64 -0.63
N GLU A 161 7.11 -15.98 -1.76
CA GLU A 161 8.38 -16.07 -2.49
C GLU A 161 9.58 -15.50 -1.71
N ILE A 162 9.38 -14.41 -0.96
CA ILE A 162 10.38 -13.85 -0.04
C ILE A 162 10.72 -14.87 1.05
N HIS A 163 9.69 -15.44 1.70
CA HIS A 163 9.90 -16.40 2.79
C HIS A 163 10.47 -17.74 2.32
N LYS A 164 10.13 -18.22 1.12
CA LYS A 164 10.74 -19.42 0.51
C LYS A 164 12.25 -19.32 0.40
N ARG A 165 12.77 -18.09 0.25
CA ARG A 165 14.21 -17.78 0.17
C ARG A 165 14.86 -17.56 1.53
N GLY A 166 14.12 -17.69 2.63
CA GLY A 166 14.60 -17.42 3.98
C GLY A 166 14.89 -15.93 4.23
N MET A 167 14.27 -15.05 3.44
CA MET A 167 14.32 -13.60 3.61
C MET A 167 13.06 -13.11 4.34
N TYR A 168 13.10 -11.90 4.87
CA TYR A 168 12.00 -11.22 5.54
C TYR A 168 11.68 -9.90 4.84
N VAL A 169 10.46 -9.40 5.02
CA VAL A 169 10.02 -8.11 4.49
C VAL A 169 9.47 -7.21 5.60
N ILE A 170 9.75 -5.92 5.50
CA ILE A 170 9.19 -4.87 6.34
C ILE A 170 8.43 -3.91 5.45
N PHE A 171 7.17 -3.63 5.81
CA PHE A 171 6.35 -2.60 5.21
C PHE A 171 6.43 -1.32 6.04
N ASP A 172 6.72 -0.21 5.37
CA ASP A 172 6.64 1.12 5.98
C ASP A 172 5.16 1.52 6.18
N ASN A 173 4.87 2.12 7.32
CA ASN A 173 3.54 2.63 7.67
C ASN A 173 3.66 4.11 7.98
N THR A 174 3.22 4.93 7.04
CA THR A 174 3.19 6.39 7.20
C THR A 174 1.88 6.80 7.86
N LEU A 175 1.96 7.54 8.96
CA LEU A 175 0.76 8.02 9.69
C LEU A 175 0.68 9.55 9.74
N ALA A 176 1.81 10.24 9.56
CA ALA A 176 1.89 11.68 9.44
C ALA A 176 3.19 12.03 8.69
N THR A 177 3.13 13.08 7.87
CA THR A 177 4.27 13.67 7.12
C THR A 177 4.51 15.10 7.56
#